data_AF-A0A2M6K7Z9-F1
#
_entry.id   AF-A0A2M6K7Z9-F1
#
_cell.length_a   1.000
_cell.length_b   1.000
_cell.length_c   1.000
_cell.angle_alpha   90.00
_cell.angle_beta   90.00
_cell.angle_gamma   90.00
#
_symmetry.space_group_name_H-M   'P 1'
#
loop_
_entity.id
_entity.type
_entity.pdbx_description
1 polymer ?
#
loop_
_entity_poly.entity_id
_entity_poly.type
_entity_poly.pdbx_seq_one_letter_code
_entity_poly.pdbx_strand_id
1 'polypeptide(L)'
;MLSGILIVSMGASSLVISSIKLGRSQKYSTVAYFATEAGLEKALWQVRNSAEGFDYETCPAETECAVDFSLSPPGCSAECGTEIIETLANGSTYTVKYVAPAVGESEGLFVATGLFTDAKRSVAVNFKPTEGAKEKECVANCEGRTCGSDGCGGTCGTCTGELKCVLGTCMKICIPNCADKECGADGCGGTCSPGCFGQDVCMRGTCICVPTCTGKICGTDGCAGVCGPGCSEGYDCHNGDCIRYCTLKFELPCTLEKPTFPTCKINVEWEEGIPCYPQPDL
;
A
#
# COMPACT_ATOMS: atom_id res chain seq x y z
N MET A 1 46.64 19.12 -20.93
CA MET A 1 45.83 17.94 -20.53
C MET A 1 44.82 18.25 -19.41
N LEU A 2 45.14 19.10 -18.43
CA LEU A 2 44.20 19.44 -17.32
C LEU A 2 42.88 20.10 -17.78
N SER A 3 42.93 21.00 -18.77
CA SER A 3 41.75 21.73 -19.26
C SER A 3 40.74 20.82 -19.98
N GLY A 4 41.21 19.79 -20.69
CA GLY A 4 40.32 18.82 -21.35
C GLY A 4 39.55 17.95 -20.36
N ILE A 5 40.21 17.55 -19.25
CA ILE A 5 39.57 16.77 -18.18
C ILE A 5 38.50 17.60 -17.46
N LEU A 6 38.76 18.90 -17.24
CA LEU A 6 37.80 19.80 -16.60
C LEU A 6 36.54 20.01 -17.45
N ILE A 7 36.68 20.12 -18.77
CA ILE A 7 35.53 20.29 -19.68
C ILE A 7 34.65 19.04 -19.68
N VAL A 8 35.27 17.85 -19.70
CA VAL A 8 34.52 16.58 -19.65
C VAL A 8 33.82 16.40 -18.30
N SER A 9 34.48 16.75 -17.18
CA SER A 9 33.87 16.63 -15.85
C SER A 9 32.72 17.63 -15.62
N MET A 10 32.85 18.87 -16.11
CA MET A 10 31.77 19.86 -16.03
C MET A 10 30.60 19.50 -16.95
N GLY A 11 30.87 18.94 -18.14
CA GLY A 11 29.84 18.44 -19.06
C GLY A 11 29.07 17.24 -18.49
N ALA A 12 29.77 16.29 -17.84
CA ALA A 12 29.12 15.15 -17.20
C ALA A 12 28.27 15.59 -15.99
N SER A 13 28.76 16.55 -15.20
CA SER A 13 28.05 17.06 -14.02
C SER A 13 26.76 17.81 -14.38
N SER A 14 26.76 18.61 -15.45
CA SER A 14 25.57 19.34 -15.90
C SER A 14 24.49 18.39 -16.42
N LEU A 15 24.86 17.30 -17.10
CA LEU A 15 23.94 16.24 -17.54
C LEU A 15 23.31 15.52 -16.34
N VAL A 16 24.12 15.09 -15.36
CA VAL A 16 23.60 14.39 -14.16
C VAL A 16 22.66 15.29 -13.35
N ILE A 17 23.01 16.56 -13.16
CA ILE A 17 22.14 17.53 -12.46
C ILE A 17 20.83 17.75 -13.22
N SER A 18 20.87 17.80 -14.56
CA SER A 18 19.67 17.97 -15.38
C SER A 18 18.75 16.76 -15.28
N SER A 19 19.31 15.54 -15.29
CA SER A 19 18.56 14.30 -15.10
C SER A 19 17.89 14.22 -13.73
N ILE A 20 18.60 14.61 -12.66
CA ILE A 20 18.06 14.66 -11.30
C ILE A 20 16.93 15.69 -11.20
N LYS A 21 17.12 16.89 -11.78
CA LYS A 21 16.07 17.92 -11.82
C LYS A 21 14.84 17.46 -12.56
N LEU A 22 15.00 16.75 -13.68
CA LEU A 22 13.87 16.21 -14.45
C LEU A 22 13.09 15.17 -13.64
N GLY A 23 13.76 14.22 -12.98
CA GLY A 23 13.12 13.22 -12.14
C GLY A 23 12.40 13.82 -10.92
N ARG A 24 13.01 14.83 -10.28
CA ARG A 24 12.38 15.57 -9.18
C ARG A 24 11.16 16.37 -9.66
N SER A 25 11.27 17.02 -10.82
CA SER A 25 10.19 17.78 -11.44
C SER A 25 9.01 16.87 -11.79
N GLN A 26 9.24 15.66 -12.30
CA GLN A 26 8.18 14.69 -12.56
C GLN A 26 7.44 14.30 -11.28
N LYS A 27 8.17 13.95 -10.20
CA LYS A 27 7.55 13.57 -8.93
C LYS A 27 6.71 14.71 -8.32
N TYR A 28 7.25 15.92 -8.31
CA TYR A 28 6.52 17.08 -7.76
C TYR A 28 5.36 17.51 -8.64
N SER A 29 5.51 17.38 -9.96
CA SER A 29 4.44 17.61 -10.93
C SER A 29 3.24 16.70 -10.68
N THR A 30 3.45 15.41 -10.39
CA THR A 30 2.34 14.49 -10.08
C THR A 30 1.58 14.92 -8.83
N VAL A 31 2.28 15.36 -7.78
CA VAL A 31 1.62 15.84 -6.54
C VAL A 31 0.85 17.13 -6.79
N ALA A 32 1.41 18.06 -7.58
CA ALA A 32 0.71 19.28 -7.97
C ALA A 32 -0.53 18.99 -8.83
N TYR A 33 -0.48 18.01 -9.75
CA TYR A 33 -1.65 17.56 -10.50
C TYR A 33 -2.73 16.98 -9.58
N PHE A 34 -2.35 16.11 -8.64
CA PHE A 34 -3.28 15.56 -7.66
C PHE A 34 -3.99 16.66 -6.84
N ALA A 35 -3.25 17.69 -6.39
CA ALA A 35 -3.85 18.82 -5.70
C ALA A 35 -4.84 19.59 -6.59
N THR A 36 -4.49 19.75 -7.86
CA THR A 36 -5.34 20.40 -8.86
C THR A 36 -6.65 19.63 -9.08
N GLU A 37 -6.56 18.32 -9.26
CA GLU A 37 -7.72 17.44 -9.43
C GLU A 37 -8.61 17.45 -8.19
N ALA A 38 -8.03 17.39 -6.99
CA ALA A 38 -8.79 17.43 -5.75
C ALA A 38 -9.64 18.71 -5.61
N GLY A 39 -9.06 19.86 -5.94
CA GLY A 39 -9.79 21.13 -5.91
C GLY A 39 -10.90 21.20 -6.96
N LEU A 40 -10.62 20.72 -8.17
CA LEU A 40 -11.60 20.71 -9.26
C LEU A 40 -12.75 19.75 -8.98
N GLU A 41 -12.47 18.55 -8.47
CA GLU A 41 -13.49 17.57 -8.07
C GLU A 41 -14.36 18.11 -6.94
N LYS A 42 -13.79 18.85 -5.98
CA LYS A 42 -14.58 19.53 -4.92
C LYS A 42 -15.56 20.54 -5.53
N ALA A 43 -15.11 21.37 -6.47
CA ALA A 43 -15.98 22.33 -7.15
C ALA A 43 -17.07 21.63 -7.99
N LEU A 44 -16.70 20.65 -8.80
CA LEU A 44 -17.64 19.90 -9.63
C LEU A 44 -18.65 19.10 -8.79
N TRP A 45 -18.22 18.52 -7.67
CA TRP A 45 -19.11 17.82 -6.76
C TRP A 45 -20.14 18.77 -6.15
N GLN A 46 -19.73 19.97 -5.73
CA GLN A 46 -20.66 20.96 -5.19
C GLN A 46 -21.69 21.39 -6.23
N VAL A 47 -21.26 21.69 -7.44
CA VAL A 47 -22.17 22.02 -8.57
C VAL A 47 -23.17 20.89 -8.85
N ARG A 48 -22.78 19.62 -8.62
CA ARG A 48 -23.63 18.44 -8.90
C ARG A 48 -24.49 17.98 -7.74
N ASN A 49 -24.09 18.21 -6.49
CA ASN A 49 -24.62 17.49 -5.32
C ASN A 49 -25.12 18.38 -4.18
N SER A 50 -24.93 19.71 -4.21
CA SER A 50 -25.51 20.57 -3.18
C SER A 50 -27.02 20.75 -3.41
N ALA A 51 -27.82 20.62 -2.34
CA ALA A 51 -29.26 20.88 -2.37
C ALA A 51 -29.60 22.34 -2.76
N GLU A 52 -28.64 23.25 -2.61
CA GLU A 52 -28.75 24.69 -2.94
C GLU A 52 -27.98 25.08 -4.22
N GLY A 53 -27.24 24.15 -4.85
CA GLY A 53 -26.42 24.43 -6.03
C GLY A 53 -25.13 25.21 -5.75
N PHE A 54 -24.54 25.76 -6.81
CA PHE A 54 -23.46 26.74 -6.76
C PHE A 54 -24.07 28.10 -7.12
N ASP A 55 -23.78 29.14 -6.34
CA ASP A 55 -24.35 30.46 -6.57
C ASP A 55 -23.53 31.25 -7.58
N TYR A 56 -23.94 31.13 -8.85
CA TYR A 56 -23.32 31.85 -9.97
C TYR A 56 -23.58 33.36 -9.92
N GLU A 57 -24.57 33.85 -9.17
CA GLU A 57 -24.88 35.29 -9.11
C GLU A 57 -23.80 36.08 -8.36
N THR A 58 -23.06 35.41 -7.46
CA THR A 58 -21.90 35.98 -6.77
C THR A 58 -20.69 36.19 -7.68
N CYS A 59 -20.70 35.62 -8.88
CA CYS A 59 -19.60 35.66 -9.83
C CYS A 59 -19.84 36.76 -10.87
N PRO A 60 -19.16 37.92 -10.80
CA PRO A 60 -19.26 38.94 -11.84
C PRO A 60 -18.87 38.39 -13.22
N ALA A 61 -19.58 38.85 -14.24
CA ALA A 61 -19.33 38.46 -15.63
C ALA A 61 -17.93 38.94 -16.08
N GLU A 62 -17.28 38.13 -16.93
CA GLU A 62 -15.98 38.43 -17.56
C GLU A 62 -14.79 38.58 -16.59
N THR A 63 -14.92 38.15 -15.34
CA THR A 63 -13.83 38.16 -14.35
C THR A 63 -13.51 36.76 -13.82
N GLU A 64 -12.22 36.53 -13.53
CA GLU A 64 -11.79 35.33 -12.81
C GLU A 64 -11.91 35.57 -11.31
N CYS A 65 -12.77 34.80 -10.65
CA CYS A 65 -13.03 34.93 -9.22
C CYS A 65 -12.62 33.66 -8.48
N ALA A 66 -12.02 33.79 -7.30
CA ALA A 66 -11.76 32.63 -6.46
C ALA A 66 -13.07 32.03 -5.97
N VAL A 67 -13.16 30.71 -5.96
CA VAL A 67 -14.30 29.99 -5.41
C VAL A 67 -14.15 29.87 -3.90
N ASP A 68 -15.16 30.32 -3.16
CA ASP A 68 -15.23 30.20 -1.72
C ASP A 68 -16.15 29.04 -1.33
N PHE A 69 -15.52 27.95 -0.88
CA PHE A 69 -16.18 26.74 -0.44
C PHE A 69 -16.78 26.82 0.97
N SER A 70 -16.55 27.91 1.70
CA SER A 70 -17.09 28.12 3.04
C SER A 70 -18.47 28.77 3.05
N LEU A 71 -18.89 29.33 1.91
CA LEU A 71 -20.23 29.91 1.73
C LEU A 71 -21.30 28.81 1.61
N SER A 72 -22.52 29.13 2.01
CA SER A 72 -23.71 28.27 1.85
C SER A 72 -24.83 29.09 1.19
N PRO A 73 -25.13 28.86 -0.10
CA PRO A 73 -24.44 27.97 -1.03
C PRO A 73 -23.00 28.42 -1.37
N PRO A 74 -22.11 27.50 -1.79
CA PRO A 74 -20.78 27.85 -2.28
C PRO A 74 -20.87 28.75 -3.52
N GLY A 75 -19.96 29.72 -3.64
CA GLY A 75 -19.99 30.71 -4.71
C GLY A 75 -18.62 31.35 -4.95
N CYS A 76 -18.60 32.44 -5.70
CA CYS A 76 -17.41 33.26 -5.84
C CYS A 76 -17.17 34.11 -4.59
N SER A 77 -15.90 34.36 -4.27
CA SER A 77 -15.48 35.29 -3.24
C SER A 77 -16.08 36.68 -3.46
N ALA A 78 -16.49 37.36 -2.40
CA ALA A 78 -17.05 38.72 -2.47
C ALA A 78 -16.14 39.75 -3.18
N GLU A 79 -14.82 39.53 -3.15
CA GLU A 79 -13.83 40.35 -3.87
C GLU A 79 -13.03 39.49 -4.86
N CYS A 80 -13.40 39.57 -6.14
CA CYS A 80 -12.65 38.90 -7.21
C CYS A 80 -11.24 39.51 -7.35
N GLY A 81 -10.22 38.65 -7.26
CA GLY A 81 -8.81 39.05 -7.16
C GLY A 81 -8.14 38.57 -5.86
N THR A 82 -8.94 38.14 -4.88
CA THR A 82 -8.43 37.37 -3.74
C THR A 82 -8.05 35.95 -4.18
N GLU A 83 -7.05 35.37 -3.51
CA GLU A 83 -6.62 33.99 -3.76
C GLU A 83 -6.96 33.15 -2.51
N ILE A 84 -7.89 32.21 -2.67
CA ILE A 84 -8.27 31.26 -1.61
C ILE A 84 -7.43 30.00 -1.78
N ILE A 85 -6.53 29.77 -0.82
CA ILE A 85 -5.59 28.65 -0.85
C ILE A 85 -6.06 27.58 0.13
N GLU A 86 -6.34 26.41 -0.40
CA GLU A 86 -6.70 25.23 0.38
C GLU A 86 -5.48 24.31 0.49
N THR A 87 -5.26 23.73 1.67
CA THR A 87 -4.10 22.87 1.94
C THR A 87 -4.55 21.44 2.20
N LEU A 88 -3.98 20.49 1.46
CA LEU A 88 -4.23 19.06 1.62
C LEU A 88 -3.31 18.46 2.70
N ALA A 89 -3.69 17.28 3.21
CA ALA A 89 -2.95 16.59 4.27
C ALA A 89 -1.49 16.25 3.91
N ASN A 90 -1.18 16.14 2.62
CA ASN A 90 0.17 15.90 2.11
C ASN A 90 1.03 17.18 2.01
N GLY A 91 0.50 18.34 2.42
CA GLY A 91 1.16 19.64 2.37
C GLY A 91 1.14 20.32 0.99
N SER A 92 0.51 19.71 -0.02
CA SER A 92 0.22 20.39 -1.28
C SER A 92 -0.96 21.33 -1.14
N THR A 93 -0.99 22.40 -1.94
CA THR A 93 -2.06 23.38 -1.93
C THR A 93 -2.76 23.46 -3.27
N TYR A 94 -4.00 23.90 -3.26
CA TYR A 94 -4.74 24.20 -4.48
C TYR A 94 -5.56 25.47 -4.35
N THR A 95 -5.80 26.11 -5.48
CA THR A 95 -6.74 27.23 -5.61
C THR A 95 -7.73 26.88 -6.71
N VAL A 96 -8.97 27.31 -6.56
CA VAL A 96 -10.02 27.12 -7.57
C VAL A 96 -10.58 28.48 -7.94
N LYS A 97 -10.64 28.74 -9.24
CA LYS A 97 -11.26 29.94 -9.79
C LYS A 97 -12.38 29.56 -10.73
N TYR A 98 -13.39 30.40 -10.77
CA TYR A 98 -14.45 30.35 -11.77
C TYR A 98 -14.36 31.58 -12.66
N VAL A 99 -14.46 31.34 -13.96
CA VAL A 99 -14.55 32.39 -14.99
C VAL A 99 -15.97 32.34 -15.51
N ALA A 100 -16.73 33.39 -15.23
CA ALA A 100 -18.09 33.52 -15.71
C ALA A 100 -18.11 33.63 -17.25
N PRO A 101 -19.10 33.03 -17.93
CA PRO A 101 -19.23 33.13 -19.38
C PRO A 101 -19.39 34.58 -19.84
N ALA A 102 -18.93 34.88 -21.06
CA ALA A 102 -19.22 36.15 -21.71
C ALA A 102 -20.73 36.30 -21.99
N VAL A 103 -21.21 37.53 -22.13
CA VAL A 103 -22.62 37.81 -22.43
C VAL A 103 -23.01 37.14 -23.76
N GLY A 104 -23.85 36.09 -23.69
CA GLY A 104 -24.27 35.29 -24.85
C GLY A 104 -23.67 33.88 -24.92
N GLU A 105 -22.77 33.51 -24.00
CA GLU A 105 -22.26 32.15 -23.83
C GLU A 105 -22.93 31.44 -22.64
N SER A 106 -22.97 30.10 -22.71
CA SER A 106 -23.57 29.25 -21.65
C SER A 106 -22.56 28.30 -21.01
N GLU A 107 -21.26 28.48 -21.28
CA GLU A 107 -20.19 27.65 -20.70
C GLU A 107 -19.35 28.51 -19.74
N GLY A 108 -19.45 28.25 -18.44
CA GLY A 108 -18.50 28.76 -17.47
C GLY A 108 -17.23 27.92 -17.43
N LEU A 109 -16.12 28.48 -16.95
CA LEU A 109 -14.86 27.76 -16.87
C LEU A 109 -14.36 27.68 -15.43
N PHE A 110 -14.23 26.47 -14.89
CA PHE A 110 -13.53 26.24 -13.64
C PHE A 110 -12.05 26.00 -13.92
N VAL A 111 -11.18 26.76 -13.26
CA VAL A 111 -9.73 26.61 -13.32
C VAL A 111 -9.21 26.27 -11.94
N ALA A 112 -8.76 25.04 -11.76
CA ALA A 112 -8.03 24.64 -10.57
C ALA A 112 -6.53 24.78 -10.81
N THR A 113 -5.79 25.19 -9.79
CA THR A 113 -4.33 25.30 -9.82
C THR A 113 -3.73 24.69 -8.56
N GLY A 114 -2.98 23.61 -8.72
CA GLY A 114 -2.25 22.95 -7.63
C GLY A 114 -0.79 23.36 -7.57
N LEU A 115 -0.28 23.49 -6.34
CA LEU A 115 1.09 23.84 -6.04
C LEU A 115 1.69 22.83 -5.04
N PHE A 116 2.86 22.33 -5.37
CA PHE A 116 3.69 21.56 -4.44
C PHE A 116 5.15 21.94 -4.65
N THR A 117 5.77 22.48 -3.60
CA THR A 117 7.13 23.07 -3.63
C THR A 117 7.29 24.12 -4.74
N ASP A 118 7.96 23.77 -5.83
CA ASP A 118 8.27 24.57 -7.02
C ASP A 118 7.46 24.13 -8.26
N ALA A 119 6.68 23.05 -8.14
CA ALA A 119 5.83 22.55 -9.21
C ALA A 119 4.43 23.14 -9.11
N LYS A 120 4.04 23.88 -10.15
CA LYS A 120 2.69 24.41 -10.35
C LYS A 120 2.03 23.71 -11.53
N ARG A 121 0.79 23.25 -11.35
CA ARG A 121 -0.03 22.63 -12.40
C ARG A 121 -1.44 23.21 -12.37
N SER A 122 -2.08 23.24 -13.52
CA SER A 122 -3.43 23.77 -13.68
C SER A 122 -4.25 22.85 -14.58
N VAL A 123 -5.52 22.72 -14.25
CA VAL A 123 -6.52 21.98 -15.01
C VAL A 123 -7.75 22.86 -15.10
N ALA A 124 -8.31 22.94 -16.30
CA ALA A 124 -9.47 23.75 -16.60
C ALA A 124 -10.58 22.86 -17.16
N VAL A 125 -11.80 23.06 -16.69
CA VAL A 125 -12.99 22.35 -17.17
C VAL A 125 -14.07 23.36 -17.53
N ASN A 126 -14.51 23.28 -18.79
CA ASN A 126 -15.70 23.98 -19.25
C ASN A 126 -16.92 23.26 -18.68
N PHE A 127 -17.81 24.01 -18.06
CA PHE A 127 -19.04 23.52 -17.49
C PHE A 127 -20.20 24.34 -18.02
N LYS A 128 -21.22 23.68 -18.56
CA LYS A 128 -22.48 24.32 -18.91
C LYS A 128 -23.38 24.31 -17.67
N PRO A 129 -23.65 25.45 -17.03
CA PRO A 129 -24.74 25.53 -16.07
C PRO A 129 -26.00 25.32 -16.88
N THR A 130 -26.58 24.12 -16.82
CA THR A 130 -27.89 23.89 -17.39
C THR A 130 -28.86 24.72 -16.56
N GLU A 131 -29.23 25.91 -17.04
CA GLU A 131 -30.37 26.65 -16.50
C GLU A 131 -31.59 25.74 -16.58
N GLY A 132 -31.98 25.16 -15.45
CA GLY A 132 -33.07 24.19 -15.40
C GLY A 132 -32.68 22.73 -15.22
N ALA A 133 -31.61 22.39 -14.50
CA ALA A 133 -31.59 21.14 -13.74
C ALA A 133 -32.47 21.25 -12.47
N LYS A 134 -33.68 21.82 -12.60
CA LYS A 134 -34.75 21.55 -11.65
C LYS A 134 -35.19 20.14 -11.96
N GLU A 135 -34.56 19.20 -11.25
CA GLU A 135 -34.94 17.80 -11.15
C GLU A 135 -35.24 17.16 -12.52
N LYS A 136 -34.24 16.51 -13.12
CA LYS A 136 -34.59 15.29 -13.84
C LYS A 136 -35.24 14.43 -12.77
N GLU A 137 -36.58 14.38 -12.75
CA GLU A 137 -37.39 13.64 -11.78
C GLU A 137 -36.62 12.37 -11.44
N CYS A 138 -35.99 12.36 -10.28
CA CYS A 138 -35.15 11.24 -9.96
C CYS A 138 -36.13 10.15 -9.55
N VAL A 139 -36.38 9.23 -10.48
CA VAL A 139 -37.30 8.13 -10.24
C VAL A 139 -36.62 7.16 -9.29
N ALA A 140 -36.98 7.26 -8.02
CA ALA A 140 -36.58 6.34 -6.96
C ALA A 140 -36.80 4.89 -7.42
N ASN A 141 -35.74 4.08 -7.43
CA ASN A 141 -35.84 2.66 -7.77
C ASN A 141 -35.60 1.79 -6.55
N CYS A 142 -36.70 1.22 -6.06
CA CYS A 142 -36.72 0.30 -4.93
C CYS A 142 -37.16 -1.11 -5.31
N GLU A 143 -37.16 -1.44 -6.61
CA GLU A 143 -37.57 -2.76 -7.07
C GLU A 143 -36.64 -3.84 -6.49
N GLY A 144 -37.23 -4.76 -5.72
CA GLY A 144 -36.50 -5.83 -5.03
C GLY A 144 -35.69 -5.39 -3.81
N ARG A 145 -35.82 -4.15 -3.32
CA ARG A 145 -35.09 -3.64 -2.14
C ARG A 145 -36.04 -3.30 -1.00
N THR A 146 -35.72 -3.73 0.21
CA THR A 146 -36.45 -3.38 1.46
C THR A 146 -35.74 -2.31 2.28
N CYS A 147 -34.51 -1.97 1.90
CA CYS A 147 -33.68 -0.95 2.57
C CYS A 147 -32.60 -0.43 1.62
N GLY A 148 -31.91 0.65 2.03
CA GLY A 148 -30.79 1.22 1.28
C GLY A 148 -31.22 2.39 0.40
N SER A 149 -30.29 2.93 -0.38
CA SER A 149 -30.55 4.11 -1.22
C SER A 149 -31.53 3.79 -2.36
N ASP A 150 -32.36 4.77 -2.68
CA ASP A 150 -33.30 4.74 -3.82
C ASP A 150 -32.69 5.23 -5.15
N GLY A 151 -31.41 5.62 -5.12
CA GLY A 151 -30.70 6.17 -6.27
C GLY A 151 -30.90 7.67 -6.49
N CYS A 152 -31.69 8.31 -5.63
CA CYS A 152 -32.19 9.67 -5.80
C CYS A 152 -32.01 10.57 -4.57
N GLY A 153 -31.17 10.13 -3.63
CA GLY A 153 -30.91 10.85 -2.37
C GLY A 153 -31.87 10.46 -1.24
N GLY A 154 -32.88 9.63 -1.50
CA GLY A 154 -33.75 9.02 -0.50
C GLY A 154 -33.38 7.57 -0.20
N THR A 155 -34.30 6.85 0.47
CA THR A 155 -34.10 5.46 0.89
C THR A 155 -35.34 4.60 0.63
N CYS A 156 -35.12 3.36 0.19
CA CYS A 156 -36.19 2.37 -0.05
C CYS A 156 -36.84 1.79 1.21
N GLY A 157 -36.30 2.12 2.38
CA GLY A 157 -36.76 1.64 3.68
C GLY A 157 -35.64 1.60 4.70
N THR A 158 -36.01 1.31 5.96
CA THR A 158 -35.08 1.17 7.08
C THR A 158 -35.26 -0.19 7.74
N CYS A 159 -34.15 -0.82 8.13
CA CYS A 159 -34.19 -2.07 8.85
C CYS A 159 -34.51 -1.83 10.32
N THR A 160 -35.43 -2.62 10.88
CA THR A 160 -35.83 -2.55 12.29
C THR A 160 -35.06 -3.56 13.15
N GLY A 161 -34.85 -3.23 14.43
CA GLY A 161 -34.16 -4.11 15.39
C GLY A 161 -32.66 -4.29 15.09
N GLU A 162 -32.18 -5.53 15.16
CA GLU A 162 -30.77 -5.89 14.95
C GLU A 162 -30.39 -6.11 13.46
N LEU A 163 -31.34 -5.93 12.54
CA LEU A 163 -31.12 -6.14 11.11
C LEU A 163 -30.33 -4.97 10.52
N LYS A 164 -29.44 -5.26 9.56
CA LYS A 164 -28.73 -4.24 8.78
C LYS A 164 -29.01 -4.42 7.31
N CYS A 165 -28.88 -3.33 6.57
CA CYS A 165 -29.09 -3.36 5.14
C CYS A 165 -27.87 -3.94 4.43
N VAL A 166 -28.03 -5.09 3.80
CA VAL A 166 -27.00 -5.76 3.00
C VAL A 166 -27.59 -6.05 1.62
N LEU A 167 -26.97 -5.51 0.57
CA LEU A 167 -27.43 -5.68 -0.82
C LEU A 167 -28.93 -5.37 -1.02
N GLY A 168 -29.43 -4.33 -0.35
CA GLY A 168 -30.83 -3.90 -0.47
C GLY A 168 -31.84 -4.71 0.33
N THR A 169 -31.40 -5.72 1.10
CA THR A 169 -32.27 -6.53 1.95
C THR A 169 -31.88 -6.38 3.42
N CYS A 170 -32.87 -6.37 4.30
CA CYS A 170 -32.62 -6.37 5.75
C CYS A 170 -32.24 -7.77 6.21
N MET A 171 -30.99 -7.93 6.64
CA MET A 171 -30.44 -9.21 7.06
C MET A 171 -29.86 -9.09 8.46
N LYS A 172 -29.93 -10.19 9.22
CA LYS A 172 -29.19 -10.25 10.48
C LYS A 172 -27.71 -10.37 10.13
N ILE A 173 -26.92 -9.35 10.44
CA ILE A 173 -25.47 -9.46 10.33
C ILE A 173 -25.01 -10.40 11.44
N CYS A 174 -24.34 -11.47 11.04
CA CYS A 174 -23.61 -12.28 11.99
C CYS A 174 -22.31 -11.56 12.32
N ILE A 175 -22.12 -11.23 13.59
CA ILE A 175 -20.89 -10.62 14.09
C ILE A 175 -19.95 -11.76 14.50
N PRO A 176 -18.81 -11.96 13.82
CA PRO A 176 -17.89 -13.02 14.15
C PRO A 176 -17.37 -12.83 15.59
N ASN A 177 -17.43 -13.89 16.39
CA ASN A 177 -16.96 -13.88 17.77
C ASN A 177 -15.73 -14.78 17.93
N CYS A 178 -14.58 -14.10 17.99
CA CYS A 178 -13.27 -14.68 18.21
C CYS A 178 -12.66 -14.25 19.55
N ALA A 179 -13.47 -13.71 20.46
CA ALA A 179 -13.00 -13.42 21.81
C ALA A 179 -12.44 -14.70 22.43
N ASP A 180 -11.24 -14.58 23.01
CA ASP A 180 -10.51 -15.68 23.66
C ASP A 180 -10.19 -16.88 22.76
N LYS A 181 -10.19 -16.70 21.43
CA LYS A 181 -9.80 -17.73 20.45
C LYS A 181 -8.71 -17.22 19.52
N GLU A 182 -7.64 -18.00 19.41
CA GLU A 182 -6.57 -17.83 18.41
C GLU A 182 -6.96 -18.42 17.05
N CYS A 183 -7.83 -19.44 17.07
CA CYS A 183 -8.21 -20.21 15.89
C CYS A 183 -9.62 -20.82 16.04
N GLY A 184 -10.13 -21.40 14.96
CA GLY A 184 -11.40 -22.14 14.94
C GLY A 184 -12.57 -21.30 14.42
N ALA A 185 -13.79 -21.82 14.50
CA ALA A 185 -14.96 -21.17 13.93
C ALA A 185 -15.33 -19.87 14.67
N ASP A 186 -15.70 -18.85 13.88
CA ASP A 186 -16.10 -17.52 14.36
C ASP A 186 -17.60 -17.41 14.72
N GLY A 187 -18.37 -18.48 14.53
CA GLY A 187 -19.82 -18.50 14.77
C GLY A 187 -20.67 -17.94 13.63
N CYS A 188 -20.05 -17.48 12.55
CA CYS A 188 -20.68 -16.85 11.40
C CYS A 188 -20.39 -17.55 10.06
N GLY A 189 -19.86 -18.77 10.13
CA GLY A 189 -19.45 -19.56 8.96
C GLY A 189 -18.03 -19.27 8.48
N GLY A 190 -17.31 -18.37 9.16
CA GLY A 190 -15.89 -18.13 8.95
C GLY A 190 -15.02 -18.73 10.06
N THR A 191 -13.76 -18.33 10.06
CA THR A 191 -12.75 -18.78 11.02
C THR A 191 -12.02 -17.59 11.63
N CYS A 192 -11.71 -17.68 12.91
CA CYS A 192 -10.93 -16.68 13.63
C CYS A 192 -9.53 -16.52 13.05
N SER A 193 -9.17 -15.29 12.73
CA SER A 193 -7.85 -14.90 12.24
C SER A 193 -6.95 -14.48 13.41
N PRO A 194 -5.62 -14.74 13.34
CA PRO A 194 -4.88 -15.21 12.17
C PRO A 194 -5.00 -16.72 11.87
N GLY A 195 -5.54 -17.50 12.80
CA GLY A 195 -5.49 -18.96 12.74
C GLY A 195 -4.14 -19.51 13.19
N CYS A 196 -3.95 -20.83 13.08
CA CYS A 196 -2.72 -21.48 13.50
C CYS A 196 -1.63 -21.42 12.44
N PHE A 197 -0.37 -21.35 12.87
CA PHE A 197 0.81 -21.26 12.01
C PHE A 197 1.57 -22.59 11.96
N GLY A 198 2.27 -22.86 10.85
CA GLY A 198 3.12 -24.04 10.72
C GLY A 198 2.34 -25.35 10.87
N GLN A 199 2.80 -26.24 11.75
CA GLN A 199 2.16 -27.53 12.04
C GLN A 199 1.20 -27.49 13.24
N ASP A 200 0.86 -26.31 13.76
CA ASP A 200 -0.04 -26.19 14.90
C ASP A 200 -1.47 -26.59 14.51
N VAL A 201 -2.14 -27.29 15.42
CA VAL A 201 -3.53 -27.72 15.26
C VAL A 201 -4.42 -26.92 16.17
N CYS A 202 -5.55 -26.48 15.63
CA CYS A 202 -6.54 -25.78 16.44
C CYS A 202 -7.29 -26.74 17.35
N MET A 203 -7.09 -26.61 18.66
CA MET A 203 -7.82 -27.37 19.67
C MET A 203 -8.46 -26.43 20.69
N ARG A 204 -9.79 -26.48 20.77
CA ARG A 204 -10.60 -25.69 21.72
C ARG A 204 -10.36 -24.17 21.66
N GLY A 205 -10.01 -23.65 20.48
CA GLY A 205 -9.77 -22.23 20.27
C GLY A 205 -8.32 -21.77 20.46
N THR A 206 -7.42 -22.69 20.82
CA THR A 206 -5.99 -22.43 21.01
C THR A 206 -5.19 -23.21 19.99
N CYS A 207 -4.12 -22.61 19.48
CA CYS A 207 -3.18 -23.32 18.62
C CYS A 207 -2.24 -24.16 19.48
N ILE A 208 -2.24 -25.47 19.23
CA ILE A 208 -1.39 -26.42 19.95
C ILE A 208 -0.42 -27.03 18.96
N CYS A 209 0.87 -26.90 19.24
CA CYS A 209 1.90 -27.53 18.45
C CYS A 209 1.87 -29.05 18.64
N VAL A 210 1.82 -29.78 17.53
CA VAL A 210 1.84 -31.24 17.51
C VAL A 210 3.24 -31.72 17.09
N PRO A 211 4.02 -32.35 17.99
CA PRO A 211 5.37 -32.83 17.68
C PRO A 211 5.39 -33.81 16.50
N THR A 212 6.32 -33.61 15.56
CA THR A 212 6.47 -34.46 14.36
C THR A 212 7.79 -35.23 14.38
N CYS A 213 7.76 -36.40 15.01
CA CYS A 213 8.92 -37.30 15.14
C CYS A 213 8.83 -38.60 14.35
N THR A 214 7.78 -38.79 13.54
CA THR A 214 7.63 -40.01 12.73
C THR A 214 8.84 -40.19 11.82
N GLY A 215 9.59 -41.29 12.03
CA GLY A 215 10.79 -41.61 11.26
C GLY A 215 12.07 -40.88 11.67
N LYS A 216 12.07 -40.12 12.78
CA LYS A 216 13.26 -39.43 13.30
C LYS A 216 13.71 -40.03 14.63
N ILE A 217 15.00 -40.30 14.78
CA ILE A 217 15.63 -40.75 16.04
C ILE A 217 16.44 -39.64 16.73
N CYS A 218 16.64 -38.51 16.05
CA CYS A 218 17.28 -37.31 16.58
C CYS A 218 16.67 -36.05 15.93
N GLY A 219 17.00 -34.86 16.45
CA GLY A 219 16.65 -33.57 15.84
C GLY A 219 15.42 -32.92 16.47
N THR A 220 14.96 -31.79 15.93
CA THR A 220 13.83 -31.06 16.50
C THR A 220 12.49 -31.69 16.12
N ASP A 221 11.52 -31.61 17.03
CA ASP A 221 10.15 -32.09 16.82
C ASP A 221 9.21 -31.04 16.22
N GLY A 222 9.72 -29.82 16.00
CA GLY A 222 9.00 -28.66 15.51
C GLY A 222 8.28 -27.86 16.61
N CYS A 223 8.21 -28.36 17.85
CA CYS A 223 7.48 -27.80 18.98
C CYS A 223 8.41 -27.42 20.15
N ALA A 224 9.63 -26.95 19.82
CA ALA A 224 10.71 -26.67 20.76
C ALA A 224 11.21 -27.88 21.58
N GLY A 225 10.78 -29.10 21.23
CA GLY A 225 11.29 -30.36 21.74
C GLY A 225 12.24 -31.05 20.76
N VAL A 226 12.63 -32.27 21.12
CA VAL A 226 13.55 -33.11 20.33
C VAL A 226 12.96 -34.50 20.12
N CYS A 227 13.24 -35.09 18.96
CA CYS A 227 12.86 -36.44 18.61
C CYS A 227 13.90 -37.45 19.07
N GLY A 228 13.43 -38.56 19.67
CA GLY A 228 14.25 -39.69 20.09
C GLY A 228 15.18 -39.40 21.28
N PRO A 229 16.07 -40.36 21.63
CA PRO A 229 16.98 -40.23 22.76
C PRO A 229 18.20 -39.31 22.48
N GLY A 230 18.34 -38.82 21.25
CA GLY A 230 19.56 -38.15 20.79
C GLY A 230 20.61 -39.15 20.28
N CYS A 231 21.69 -38.63 19.72
CA CYS A 231 22.77 -39.44 19.16
C CYS A 231 23.80 -39.83 20.23
N SER A 232 24.39 -41.02 20.09
CA SER A 232 25.49 -41.47 20.94
C SER A 232 26.77 -40.66 20.70
N GLU A 233 27.74 -40.71 21.62
CA GLU A 233 29.01 -39.99 21.46
C GLU A 233 29.66 -40.28 20.10
N GLY A 234 30.09 -39.22 19.42
CA GLY A 234 30.70 -39.28 18.08
C GLY A 234 29.71 -39.29 16.92
N TYR A 235 28.40 -39.18 17.16
CA TYR A 235 27.37 -39.03 16.14
C TYR A 235 26.65 -37.70 16.28
N ASP A 236 26.33 -37.10 15.14
CA ASP A 236 25.57 -35.86 15.03
C ASP A 236 24.27 -36.08 14.27
N CYS A 237 23.28 -35.25 14.58
CA CYS A 237 21.98 -35.38 13.96
C CYS A 237 21.94 -34.72 12.58
N HIS A 238 21.56 -35.49 11.56
CA HIS A 238 21.36 -35.01 10.21
C HIS A 238 20.04 -35.56 9.64
N ASN A 239 19.13 -34.67 9.25
CA ASN A 239 17.83 -35.01 8.67
C ASN A 239 16.96 -36.01 9.47
N GLY A 240 17.16 -36.12 10.78
CA GLY A 240 16.41 -37.03 11.64
C GLY A 240 17.13 -38.34 11.98
N ASP A 241 18.30 -38.58 11.38
CA ASP A 241 19.14 -39.75 11.61
C ASP A 241 20.50 -39.37 12.22
N CYS A 242 21.08 -40.29 12.98
CA CYS A 242 22.40 -40.11 13.58
C CYS A 242 23.49 -40.55 12.60
N ILE A 243 24.34 -39.60 12.19
CA ILE A 243 25.48 -39.85 11.30
C ILE A 243 26.79 -39.51 12.01
N ARG A 244 27.89 -40.16 11.64
CA ARG A 244 29.22 -39.89 12.19
C ARG A 244 30.02 -39.03 11.19
N TYR A 245 30.57 -37.90 11.64
CA TYR A 245 31.47 -37.10 10.79
C TYR A 245 32.89 -37.67 10.79
N CYS A 246 33.54 -37.64 9.63
CA CYS A 246 34.97 -37.93 9.53
C CYS A 246 35.77 -36.76 10.10
N THR A 247 36.64 -37.05 11.07
CA THR A 247 37.68 -36.11 11.48
C THR A 247 38.87 -36.23 10.54
N LEU A 248 39.22 -35.14 9.88
CA LEU A 248 40.46 -35.04 9.10
C LEU A 248 41.63 -34.98 10.08
N LYS A 249 42.47 -36.03 10.09
CA LYS A 249 43.77 -35.94 10.77
C LYS A 249 44.75 -35.19 9.87
N PHE A 250 45.25 -34.07 10.35
CA PHE A 250 46.36 -33.34 9.73
C PHE A 250 47.65 -33.72 10.45
N GLU A 251 48.48 -34.54 9.81
CA GLU A 251 49.88 -34.69 10.24
C GLU A 251 50.76 -33.81 9.35
N LEU A 252 51.54 -32.91 10.00
CA LEU A 252 52.51 -32.04 9.34
C LEU A 252 53.94 -32.52 9.65
N PRO A 253 54.48 -33.51 8.93
CA PRO A 253 55.90 -33.81 9.00
C PRO A 253 56.67 -32.75 8.21
N CYS A 254 57.04 -31.64 8.86
CA CYS A 254 57.95 -30.66 8.27
C CYS A 254 59.39 -30.99 8.66
N THR A 255 60.22 -31.42 7.70
CA THR A 255 61.67 -31.63 7.92
C THR A 255 62.43 -30.33 7.68
N LEU A 256 63.15 -29.84 8.69
CA LEU A 256 63.99 -28.65 8.61
C LEU A 256 65.39 -29.00 8.08
N GLU A 257 65.60 -28.94 6.77
CA GLU A 257 66.96 -28.90 6.21
C GLU A 257 67.28 -27.48 5.70
N LYS A 258 68.28 -26.83 6.31
CA LYS A 258 68.86 -25.58 5.76
C LYS A 258 69.72 -25.92 4.52
N PRO A 259 69.80 -25.06 3.48
CA PRO A 259 69.28 -23.70 3.38
C PRO A 259 68.31 -23.53 2.18
N THR A 260 67.19 -24.25 2.16
CA THR A 260 66.10 -23.99 1.20
C THR A 260 64.74 -24.20 1.87
N PHE A 261 63.76 -23.36 1.50
CA PHE A 261 62.41 -23.27 2.08
C PHE A 261 61.81 -24.63 2.51
N PRO A 262 61.18 -24.73 3.71
CA PRO A 262 60.57 -25.96 4.16
C PRO A 262 59.42 -26.34 3.22
N THR A 263 59.50 -27.51 2.61
CA THR A 263 58.37 -28.11 1.91
C THR A 263 57.66 -29.04 2.89
N CYS A 264 56.45 -28.66 3.31
CA CYS A 264 55.61 -29.54 4.13
C CYS A 264 54.68 -30.32 3.17
N LYS A 265 54.70 -31.65 3.25
CA LYS A 265 53.68 -32.48 2.61
C LYS A 265 52.49 -32.57 3.56
N ILE A 266 51.30 -32.21 3.08
CA ILE A 266 50.05 -32.42 3.80
C ILE A 266 49.59 -33.82 3.42
N ASN A 267 49.66 -34.76 4.35
CA ASN A 267 49.00 -36.06 4.20
C ASN A 267 47.57 -35.93 4.75
N VAL A 268 46.59 -36.21 3.90
CA VAL A 268 45.18 -36.30 4.27
C VAL A 268 44.80 -37.77 4.19
N GLU A 269 44.61 -38.41 5.33
CA GLU A 269 44.12 -39.80 5.41
C GLU A 269 42.74 -39.82 6.07
N TRP A 270 41.81 -40.55 5.44
CA TRP A 270 40.49 -40.84 6.01
C TRP A 270 40.61 -42.10 6.88
N GLU A 271 40.11 -42.10 8.12
CA GLU A 271 39.97 -43.35 8.87
C GLU A 271 38.92 -44.22 8.18
N GLU A 272 39.35 -45.30 7.50
CA GLU A 272 38.46 -46.25 6.84
C GLU A 272 37.58 -46.96 7.88
N GLY A 273 36.26 -47.00 7.66
CA GLY A 273 35.38 -47.69 8.60
C GLY A 273 33.92 -47.87 8.25
N ILE A 274 33.18 -46.88 7.75
CA ILE A 274 31.70 -46.92 7.48
C ILE A 274 31.34 -45.76 6.53
N PRO A 275 30.23 -45.81 5.75
CA PRO A 275 29.76 -44.70 4.92
C PRO A 275 29.54 -43.39 5.72
N CYS A 276 30.31 -42.36 5.38
CA CYS A 276 30.25 -41.02 5.97
C CYS A 276 29.76 -39.99 4.92
N TYR A 277 29.05 -38.94 5.37
CA TYR A 277 28.48 -37.88 4.51
C TYR A 277 29.03 -36.48 4.87
N PRO A 278 29.24 -35.57 3.90
CA PRO A 278 29.15 -35.81 2.47
C PRO A 278 30.27 -36.75 2.00
N GLN A 279 29.90 -37.69 1.13
CA GLN A 279 30.89 -38.40 0.32
C GLN A 279 31.60 -37.32 -0.49
N PRO A 280 32.93 -37.18 -0.43
CA PRO A 280 33.61 -36.24 -1.30
C PRO A 280 33.33 -36.64 -2.75
N ASP A 281 32.66 -35.78 -3.51
CA ASP A 281 32.63 -35.89 -4.96
C ASP A 281 34.09 -35.85 -5.43
N LEU A 282 34.57 -36.98 -5.95
CA LEU A 282 35.92 -37.17 -6.50
C LEU A 282 36.23 -36.19 -7.64
#